data_AF-A0A1S6XQZ5-F1
#
_entry.id   AF-A0A1S6XQZ5-F1
#
_cell.length_a   1.000
_cell.length_b   1.000
_cell.length_c   1.000
_cell.angle_alpha   90.00
_cell.angle_beta   90.00
_cell.angle_gamma   90.00
#
_symmetry.space_group_name_H-M   'P 1'
#
loop_
_entity.id
_entity.type
_entity.pdbx_description
1 polymer ?
#
loop_
_entity_poly.entity_id
_entity_poly.type
_entity_poly.pdbx_seq_one_letter_code
_entity_poly.pdbx_strand_id
1 'polypeptide(L)' 'MILIYDLNDINNLWGRYGGISGSAYLIAGVGFHALKRNNTLLIPVRTGVGARLGINMGYLKLTPMPTWNPF' A
#
# COMPACT_ATOMS: atom_id res chain seq x y z
N MET A 1 -8.40 -5.01 -1.51
CA MET A 1 -7.69 -5.14 -2.81
C MET A 1 -6.50 -4.18 -2.83
N ILE A 2 -5.62 -4.30 -3.83
CA ILE A 2 -4.48 -3.40 -4.00
C ILE A 2 -4.39 -3.01 -5.48
N LEU A 3 -4.34 -1.72 -5.77
CA LEU A 3 -4.05 -1.19 -7.10
C LEU A 3 -2.54 -0.91 -7.21
N ILE A 4 -1.96 -1.25 -8.36
CA ILE A 4 -0.53 -1.06 -8.63
C ILE A 4 -0.41 -0.21 -9.90
N TYR A 5 0.31 0.90 -9.82
CA TYR A 5 0.60 1.77 -10.96
C TYR A 5 2.09 1.81 -11.26
N ASP A 6 2.42 2.06 -12.52
CA ASP A 6 3.78 2.23 -13.02
C ASP A 6 4.69 1.03 -12.70
N LEU A 7 4.15 -0.18 -12.87
CA LEU A 7 4.89 -1.44 -12.72
C LEU A 7 5.39 -1.91 -14.09
N ASN A 8 6.66 -1.62 -14.37
CA ASN A 8 7.29 -2.00 -15.64
C ASN A 8 7.79 -3.46 -15.66
N ASP A 9 8.06 -4.04 -14.48
CA ASP A 9 8.52 -5.42 -14.31
C ASP A 9 8.02 -5.95 -12.98
N ILE A 10 7.59 -7.21 -12.93
CA ILE A 10 7.07 -7.86 -11.72
C ILE A 10 8.12 -7.88 -10.59
N ASN A 11 9.41 -7.99 -10.92
CA ASN A 11 10.49 -7.98 -9.95
C ASN A 11 10.61 -6.64 -9.21
N ASN A 12 10.11 -5.55 -9.82
CA ASN A 12 10.08 -4.23 -9.18
C ASN A 12 8.98 -4.10 -8.12
N LEU A 13 8.01 -5.03 -8.09
CA LEU A 13 6.94 -5.02 -7.10
C LEU A 13 7.47 -5.29 -5.69
N TRP A 14 8.48 -6.16 -5.57
CA TRP A 14 9.00 -6.60 -4.29
C TRP A 14 9.84 -5.52 -3.61
N GLY A 15 9.66 -5.37 -2.30
CA GLY A 15 10.39 -4.39 -1.49
C GLY A 15 9.50 -3.63 -0.53
N ARG A 16 10.02 -2.50 -0.05
CA ARG A 16 9.39 -1.68 0.99
C ARG A 16 8.80 -0.41 0.37
N TYR A 17 7.56 -0.11 0.72
CA TYR A 17 6.87 1.09 0.28
C TYR A 17 6.61 2.00 1.46
N GLY A 18 6.89 3.29 1.26
CA GLY A 18 6.60 4.35 2.22
C GLY A 18 5.28 5.04 1.90
N GLY A 19 4.53 5.42 2.94
CA GLY A 19 3.31 6.20 2.82
C GLY A 19 3.58 7.60 2.31
N ILE A 20 2.73 8.06 1.40
CA ILE A 20 2.70 9.45 0.95
C ILE A 20 1.83 10.24 1.93
N SER A 21 2.40 11.28 2.54
CA SER A 21 1.66 12.16 3.45
C SER A 21 0.47 12.82 2.75
N GLY A 22 -0.67 12.92 3.42
CA GLY A 22 -1.89 13.55 2.89
C GLY A 22 -2.64 12.76 1.82
N SER A 23 -2.22 11.53 1.49
CA SER A 23 -2.87 10.69 0.46
C SER A 23 -4.08 9.89 0.96
N ALA A 24 -4.51 10.16 2.18
CA ALA A 24 -5.56 9.47 2.90
C ALA A 24 -6.96 9.86 2.44
N TYR A 25 -7.77 8.90 1.99
CA TYR A 25 -9.18 9.11 1.64
C TYR A 25 -10.07 8.06 2.31
N LEU A 26 -11.25 8.49 2.77
CA LEU A 26 -12.27 7.64 3.36
C LEU A 26 -13.66 8.12 2.92
N ILE A 27 -14.41 7.27 2.23
CA ILE A 27 -15.76 7.58 1.76
C ILE A 27 -16.66 6.36 1.86
N ALA A 28 -17.86 6.53 2.42
CA ALA A 28 -18.89 5.49 2.52
C ALA A 28 -18.39 4.12 3.07
N GLY A 29 -17.45 4.12 4.02
CA GLY A 29 -16.89 2.89 4.59
C GLY A 29 -15.81 2.22 3.75
N VAL A 30 -15.32 2.88 2.69
CA VAL A 30 -14.17 2.49 1.86
C VAL A 30 -13.04 3.48 2.09
N GLY A 31 -11.83 2.99 2.37
CA GLY A 31 -10.66 3.80 2.66
C GLY A 31 -9.43 3.35 1.90
N PHE A 32 -8.62 4.31 1.47
CA PHE A 32 -7.36 4.07 0.78
C PHE A 32 -6.34 5.16 1.09
N HIS A 33 -5.07 4.84 0.88
CA HIS A 33 -3.94 5.76 0.95
C HIS A 33 -2.89 5.33 -0.07
N ALA A 34 -1.96 6.23 -0.41
CA ALA A 34 -0.91 5.93 -1.38
C ALA A 34 0.39 5.53 -0.69
N LEU A 35 1.01 4.49 -1.22
CA LEU A 35 2.31 3.96 -0.84
C LEU A 35 3.22 4.02 -2.08
N LYS A 36 4.48 4.45 -1.94
CA LYS A 36 5.40 4.59 -3.07
C LYS A 36 6.73 3.91 -2.81
N ARG A 37 7.26 3.29 -3.87
CA ARG A 37 8.64 2.79 -3.95
C ARG A 37 9.18 3.10 -5.34
N ASN A 38 10.25 3.87 -5.41
CA ASN A 38 10.81 4.35 -6.67
C ASN A 38 9.73 5.01 -7.54
N ASN A 39 9.40 4.44 -8.70
CA ASN A 39 8.33 4.93 -9.58
C ASN A 39 6.98 4.22 -9.37
N THR A 40 6.95 3.12 -8.62
CA THR A 40 5.74 2.29 -8.47
C THR A 40 4.87 2.80 -7.32
N LEU A 41 3.57 2.95 -7.61
CA LEU A 41 2.56 3.35 -6.64
C LEU A 41 1.68 2.16 -6.25
N LEU A 42 1.45 2.02 -4.95
CA LEU A 42 0.55 1.04 -4.35
C LEU A 42 -0.62 1.77 -3.69
N ILE A 43 -1.84 1.37 -4.00
CA ILE A 43 -3.05 1.90 -3.36
C ILE A 43 -3.85 0.74 -2.75
N PRO A 44 -3.65 0.46 -1.45
CA PRO A 44 -4.46 -0.52 -0.73
C PRO A 44 -5.86 0.04 -0.48
N VAL A 45 -6.88 -0.64 -0.99
CA VAL A 45 -8.29 -0.31 -0.74
C VAL A 45 -8.85 -1.28 0.27
N ARG A 46 -9.35 -0.74 1.40
CA ARG A 46 -9.95 -1.49 2.50
C ARG A 46 -11.36 -0.99 2.81
N THR A 47 -12.19 -1.86 3.36
CA THR A 47 -13.58 -1.56 3.74
C THR A 47 -13.80 -1.77 5.24
N GLY A 48 -14.89 -1.20 5.78
CA GLY A 48 -15.30 -1.37 7.18
C GLY A 48 -14.27 -0.82 8.17
N VAL A 49 -13.92 -1.60 9.21
CA VAL A 49 -12.92 -1.21 10.22
C VAL A 49 -11.55 -0.96 9.57
N GLY A 50 -11.19 -1.77 8.57
CA GLY A 50 -9.95 -1.63 7.82
C GLY A 50 -9.88 -0.33 7.01
N ALA A 51 -11.03 0.25 6.65
CA ALA A 51 -11.09 1.53 5.95
C ALA A 51 -10.58 2.68 6.81
N ARG A 52 -10.80 2.67 8.14
CA ARG A 52 -10.33 3.74 9.05
C ARG A 52 -8.91 3.49 9.54
N LEU A 53 -8.61 2.27 9.96
CA LEU A 53 -7.31 1.92 10.53
C LEU A 53 -6.21 1.80 9.47
N GLY A 54 -6.57 1.38 8.25
CA GLY A 54 -5.62 1.20 7.15
C GLY A 54 -4.97 2.50 6.67
N ILE A 55 -5.61 3.65 6.88
CA ILE A 55 -5.14 4.96 6.45
C ILE A 55 -3.87 5.40 7.20
N ASN A 56 -3.71 4.95 8.45
CA ASN A 56 -2.55 5.28 9.28
C ASN A 56 -1.31 4.41 8.98
N MET A 57 -1.40 3.47 8.03
CA MET A 57 -0.30 2.57 7.69
C MET A 57 0.67 3.24 6.71
N GLY A 58 1.70 3.90 7.23
CA GLY A 58 2.74 4.54 6.42
C GLY A 58 3.82 3.60 5.86
N TYR A 59 3.67 2.29 6.02
CA TYR A 59 4.70 1.31 5.64
C TYR A 59 4.09 -0.02 5.22
N LEU A 60 4.59 -0.59 4.11
CA LEU A 60 4.25 -1.92 3.66
C LEU A 60 5.45 -2.59 2.99
N LYS A 61 5.78 -3.81 3.43
CA LYS A 61 6.76 -4.68 2.77
C LYS A 61 6.04 -5.74 1.96
N LEU A 62 6.40 -5.87 0.68
CA LEU A 62 5.97 -6.94 -0.21
C LEU A 62 7.14 -7.87 -0.52
N THR A 63 6.91 -9.17 -0.42
CA THR A 63 7.89 -10.23 -0.69
C THR A 63 7.29 -11.31 -1.56
N PRO A 64 8.11 -11.99 -2.40
CA PRO A 64 7.64 -13.11 -3.21
C PRO A 64 7.27 -14.34 -2.36
N MET A 65 7.82 -14.44 -1.15
CA MET A 65 7.58 -15.52 -0.19
C MET A 65 7.24 -14.93 1.19
N PRO A 66 6.43 -15.64 2.01
CA PRO A 66 6.10 -15.18 3.35
C PRO A 66 7.34 -15.11 4.24
N THR A 67 7.45 -14.06 5.04
CA THR A 67 8.54 -13.87 6.00
C THR A 67 8.06 -13.20 7.26
N TRP A 68 8.68 -13.55 8.39
CA TRP A 68 8.45 -12.91 9.68
C TRP A 68 9.11 -11.53 9.78
N ASN A 69 10.21 -11.32 9.05
CA ASN A 69 10.97 -10.08 9.17
C ASN A 69 10.26 -8.96 8.38
N PRO A 70 9.73 -7.91 9.05
CA PRO A 70 9.04 -6.81 8.37
C PRO A 70 10.02 -5.82 7.70
N PHE A 71 11.32 -5.97 7.93
CA PHE A 71 12.40 -5.22 7.29
C PHE A 71 12.98 -6.05 6.15
#